data_AF-A0A256ZG64-F1
#
_entry.id   AF-A0A256ZG64-F1
#
_cell.length_a   1.000
_cell.length_b   1.000
_cell.length_c   1.000
_cell.angle_alpha   90.00
_cell.angle_beta   90.00
_cell.angle_gamma   90.00
#
_symmetry.space_group_name_H-M   'P 1'
#
loop_
_entity.id
_entity.type
_entity.pdbx_description
1 polymer ?
#
loop_
_entity_poly.entity_id
_entity_poly.type
_entity_poly.pdbx_seq_one_letter_code
_entity_poly.pdbx_strand_id
1 'polypeptide(L)'
;MAVEEELKVLVEELNAELAKAVPFVVKRAVELFGLEESQVLRAVKKAFSHALHITIHELVHELAREALPWLEELGEPERTFVDEILARLAERSISTELRESVGLKTAVVESFEEQLSELRFYDQLKELRMSMEDLKGLYQEFLKFTEKTGGACEFARFLPSLVKQ
;
A
#
# COMPACT_ATOMS: atom_id res chain seq x y z
N MET A 1 -6.91 25.79 9.24
CA MET A 1 -6.11 25.77 8.00
C MET A 1 -6.78 24.74 7.09
N ALA A 2 -6.78 24.92 5.76
CA ALA A 2 -7.37 23.89 4.90
C ALA A 2 -6.48 22.63 4.98
N VAL A 3 -7.07 21.43 4.99
CA VAL A 3 -6.34 20.15 5.08
C VAL A 3 -5.21 20.07 4.03
N GLU A 4 -5.46 20.59 2.82
CA GLU A 4 -4.46 20.65 1.75
C GLU A 4 -3.21 21.45 2.13
N GLU A 5 -3.36 22.55 2.88
CA GLU A 5 -2.24 23.38 3.31
C GLU A 5 -1.42 22.68 4.40
N GLU A 6 -2.09 21.98 5.32
CA GLU A 6 -1.43 21.15 6.32
C GLU A 6 -0.61 20.03 5.67
N LEU A 7 -1.16 19.37 4.65
CA LEU A 7 -0.45 18.35 3.88
C LEU A 7 0.79 18.90 3.17
N LYS A 8 0.71 20.11 2.60
CA LYS A 8 1.86 20.76 1.96
C LYS A 8 2.98 21.02 2.95
N VAL A 9 2.65 21.59 4.12
CA VAL A 9 3.62 21.85 5.18
C VAL A 9 4.31 20.55 5.62
N LEU A 10 3.54 19.48 5.85
CA LEU A 10 4.10 18.17 6.23
C LEU A 10 5.06 17.61 5.17
N VAL A 11 4.73 17.73 3.88
CA VAL A 11 5.59 17.29 2.78
C VAL A 11 6.87 18.11 2.69
N GLU A 12 6.78 19.43 2.88
CA GLU A 12 7.95 20.32 2.86
C GLU A 12 8.91 20.03 4.03
N GLU A 13 8.36 19.84 5.23
CA GLU A 13 9.13 19.44 6.42
C GLU A 13 9.80 18.08 6.22
N LEU A 14 9.07 17.08 5.72
CA LEU A 14 9.62 15.76 5.42
C LEU A 14 10.74 15.85 4.37
N ASN A 15 10.56 16.64 3.31
CA ASN A 15 11.58 16.81 2.29
C ASN A 15 12.86 17.46 2.86
N ALA A 16 12.73 18.44 3.75
CA ALA A 16 13.86 19.06 4.42
C ALA A 16 14.63 18.08 5.32
N GLU A 17 13.92 17.20 6.02
CA GLU A 17 14.54 16.16 6.85
C GLU A 17 15.19 15.06 5.99
N LEU A 18 14.52 14.59 4.93
CA LEU A 18 15.09 13.62 3.99
C LEU A 18 16.36 14.14 3.31
N ALA A 19 16.39 15.41 2.92
CA ALA A 19 17.57 16.03 2.31
C ALA A 19 18.80 16.00 3.23
N LYS A 20 18.61 16.06 4.55
CA LYS A 20 19.68 15.94 5.55
C LYS A 20 20.02 14.47 5.83
N ALA A 21 19.02 13.62 5.99
CA ALA A 21 19.18 12.26 6.48
C ALA A 21 19.72 11.30 5.42
N VAL A 22 19.25 11.40 4.18
CA VAL A 22 19.55 10.41 3.12
C VAL A 22 21.05 10.35 2.78
N PRO A 23 21.78 11.46 2.61
CA PRO A 23 23.22 11.40 2.37
C PRO A 23 23.98 10.73 3.53
N PHE A 24 23.57 11.00 4.77
CA PHE A 24 24.14 10.36 5.96
C PHE A 24 23.89 8.85 5.97
N VAL A 25 22.64 8.43 5.68
CA VAL A 25 22.27 7.01 5.58
C VAL A 25 23.07 6.30 4.48
N VAL A 26 23.23 6.92 3.30
CA VAL A 26 24.01 6.35 2.19
C VAL A 26 25.46 6.12 2.60
N LYS A 27 26.11 7.15 3.14
CA LYS A 27 27.50 7.05 3.63
C LYS A 27 27.62 5.93 4.66
N ARG A 28 26.69 5.87 5.61
CA ARG A 28 26.74 4.88 6.68
C ARG A 28 26.48 3.47 6.15
N ALA A 29 25.58 3.29 5.18
CA ALA A 29 25.31 2.00 4.55
C ALA A 29 26.53 1.49 3.75
N VAL A 30 27.22 2.35 3.02
CA VAL A 30 28.50 2.03 2.35
C VAL A 30 29.51 1.45 3.34
N GLU A 31 29.72 2.15 4.46
CA GLU A 31 30.66 1.72 5.51
C GLU A 31 30.23 0.41 6.19
N LEU A 32 28.95 0.26 6.52
CA LEU A 32 28.43 -0.89 7.25
C LEU A 32 28.45 -2.17 6.43
N PHE A 33 28.07 -2.09 5.15
CA PHE A 33 27.95 -3.25 4.29
C PHE A 33 29.19 -3.48 3.40
N GLY A 34 30.16 -2.56 3.40
CA GLY A 34 31.35 -2.64 2.55
C GLY A 34 31.01 -2.60 1.06
N LEU A 35 29.99 -1.82 0.68
CA LEU A 35 29.47 -1.72 -0.69
C LEU A 35 29.96 -0.44 -1.37
N GLU A 36 30.00 -0.44 -2.70
CA GLU A 36 30.27 0.76 -3.49
C GLU A 36 29.10 1.76 -3.38
N GLU A 37 29.41 3.07 -3.38
CA GLU A 37 28.40 4.14 -3.36
C GLU A 37 27.35 3.98 -4.47
N SER A 38 27.79 3.52 -5.66
CA SER A 38 26.90 3.28 -6.79
C SER A 38 25.88 2.16 -6.54
N GLN A 39 26.21 1.16 -5.72
CA GLN A 39 25.30 0.07 -5.36
C GLN A 39 24.24 0.59 -4.38
N VAL A 40 24.67 1.34 -3.36
CA VAL A 40 23.76 1.95 -2.38
C VAL A 40 22.83 2.97 -3.05
N LEU A 41 23.36 3.80 -3.96
CA LEU A 41 22.54 4.75 -4.72
C LEU A 41 21.44 4.07 -5.54
N ARG A 42 21.72 2.90 -6.15
CA ARG A 42 20.68 2.12 -6.86
C ARG A 42 19.59 1.65 -5.90
N ALA A 43 19.95 1.21 -4.69
CA ALA A 43 18.99 0.79 -3.67
C ALA A 43 18.13 1.98 -3.20
N VAL A 44 18.71 3.15 -2.97
CA VAL A 44 17.97 4.38 -2.60
C VAL A 44 16.99 4.79 -3.70
N LYS A 45 17.42 4.77 -4.97
CA LYS A 45 16.52 5.07 -6.10
C LYS A 45 15.33 4.13 -6.14
N LYS A 46 15.54 2.83 -5.91
CA LYS A 46 14.46 1.84 -5.82
C LYS A 46 13.52 2.15 -4.65
N ALA A 47 14.06 2.40 -3.46
CA ALA A 47 13.27 2.75 -2.29
C ALA A 47 12.38 3.98 -2.54
N PHE A 48 12.94 5.06 -3.11
CA PHE A 48 12.18 6.26 -3.44
C PHE A 48 11.11 6.02 -4.50
N SER A 49 11.36 5.14 -5.49
CA SER A 49 10.31 4.79 -6.46
C SER A 49 9.14 4.03 -5.84
N HIS A 50 9.31 3.39 -4.67
CA HIS A 50 8.25 2.68 -3.97
C HIS A 50 7.61 3.50 -2.85
N ALA A 51 8.21 4.64 -2.46
CA ALA A 51 7.78 5.40 -1.29
C ALA A 51 6.32 5.83 -1.35
N LEU A 52 5.83 6.29 -2.51
CA LEU A 52 4.43 6.69 -2.68
C LEU A 52 3.48 5.49 -2.56
N HIS A 53 3.82 4.36 -3.18
CA HIS A 53 3.05 3.12 -3.08
C HIS A 53 2.92 2.65 -1.63
N ILE A 54 4.03 2.59 -0.89
CA ILE A 54 4.03 2.25 0.56
C ILE A 54 3.21 3.26 1.35
N THR A 55 3.35 4.56 1.08
CA THR A 55 2.60 5.60 1.79
C THR A 55 1.10 5.43 1.63
N ILE A 56 0.63 5.10 0.41
CA ILE A 56 -0.79 4.86 0.15
C ILE A 56 -1.24 3.60 0.88
N HIS A 57 -0.48 2.52 0.82
CA HIS A 57 -0.78 1.24 1.47
C HIS A 57 -0.99 1.40 2.99
N GLU A 58 -0.01 1.98 3.67
CA GLU A 58 -0.05 2.21 5.12
C GLU A 58 -1.17 3.19 5.50
N LEU A 59 -1.39 4.23 4.70
CA LEU A 59 -2.50 5.15 4.92
C LEU A 59 -3.85 4.43 4.85
N VAL A 60 -4.04 3.51 3.91
CA VAL A 60 -5.29 2.74 3.83
C VAL A 60 -5.48 1.88 5.08
N HIS A 61 -4.44 1.25 5.62
CA HIS A 61 -4.55 0.50 6.87
C HIS A 61 -5.00 1.39 8.03
N GLU A 62 -4.38 2.56 8.21
CA GLU A 62 -4.78 3.49 9.28
C GLU A 62 -6.23 3.97 9.10
N LEU A 63 -6.63 4.32 7.87
CA LEU A 63 -8.01 4.71 7.57
C LEU A 63 -9.00 3.57 7.77
N ALA A 64 -8.62 2.33 7.43
CA ALA A 64 -9.46 1.15 7.61
C ALA A 64 -9.71 0.89 9.10
N ARG A 65 -8.69 1.01 9.96
CA ARG A 65 -8.86 0.87 11.42
C ARG A 65 -9.85 1.89 11.99
N GLU A 66 -9.79 3.14 11.53
CA GLU A 66 -10.73 4.17 11.96
C GLU A 66 -12.15 3.93 11.42
N ALA A 67 -12.28 3.58 10.14
CA ALA A 67 -13.57 3.47 9.47
C ALA A 67 -14.28 2.12 9.72
N LEU A 68 -13.54 1.07 10.06
CA LEU A 68 -14.00 -0.31 10.20
C LEU A 68 -13.57 -0.91 11.55
N PRO A 69 -14.05 -0.37 12.69
CA PRO A 69 -13.65 -0.85 14.02
C PRO A 69 -13.99 -2.33 14.27
N TRP A 70 -14.95 -2.88 13.52
CA TRP A 70 -15.32 -4.29 13.57
C TRP A 70 -14.22 -5.24 13.05
N LEU A 71 -13.18 -4.75 12.36
CA LEU A 71 -12.02 -5.57 11.98
C LEU A 71 -11.29 -6.13 13.21
N GLU A 72 -11.30 -5.39 14.32
CA GLU A 72 -10.71 -5.84 15.59
C GLU A 72 -11.48 -7.01 16.23
N GLU A 73 -12.73 -7.23 15.81
CA GLU A 73 -13.59 -8.33 16.29
C GLU A 73 -13.33 -9.64 15.52
N LEU A 74 -12.64 -9.56 14.37
CA LEU A 74 -12.27 -10.74 13.58
C LEU A 74 -11.08 -11.46 14.20
N GLY A 75 -11.11 -12.79 14.14
CA GLY A 75 -9.94 -13.63 14.45
C GLY A 75 -9.00 -13.76 13.26
N GLU A 76 -7.78 -14.23 13.51
CA GLU A 76 -6.88 -14.64 12.43
C GLU A 76 -7.31 -16.00 11.82
N PRO A 77 -7.15 -16.21 10.50
CA PRO A 77 -6.53 -15.31 9.51
C PRO A 77 -7.52 -14.32 8.85
N GLU A 78 -8.80 -14.35 9.23
CA GLU A 78 -9.86 -13.54 8.60
C GLU A 78 -9.56 -12.04 8.69
N ARG A 79 -9.08 -11.58 9.85
CA ARG A 79 -8.68 -10.18 10.05
C ARG A 79 -7.59 -9.76 9.07
N THR A 80 -6.45 -10.46 9.07
CA THR A 80 -5.33 -10.17 8.16
C THR A 80 -5.81 -10.22 6.70
N PHE A 81 -6.65 -11.19 6.33
CA PHE A 81 -7.19 -11.27 4.99
C PHE A 81 -7.98 -10.01 4.59
N VAL A 82 -8.91 -9.56 5.42
CA VAL A 82 -9.73 -8.39 5.09
C VAL A 82 -8.89 -7.13 5.01
N ASP A 83 -8.00 -6.92 5.98
CA ASP A 83 -7.15 -5.73 6.06
C ASP A 83 -6.23 -5.63 4.84
N GLU A 84 -5.54 -6.73 4.51
CA GLU A 84 -4.54 -6.78 3.44
C GLU A 84 -5.15 -6.77 2.03
N ILE A 85 -6.31 -7.39 1.83
CA ILE A 85 -7.03 -7.32 0.55
C ILE A 85 -7.56 -5.90 0.35
N LEU A 86 -8.18 -5.29 1.37
CA LEU A 86 -8.70 -3.94 1.26
C LEU A 86 -7.59 -2.94 0.95
N ALA A 87 -6.47 -2.99 1.68
CA ALA A 87 -5.31 -2.14 1.47
C ALA A 87 -4.78 -2.23 0.04
N ARG A 88 -4.52 -3.45 -0.45
CA ARG A 88 -3.99 -3.66 -1.81
C ARG A 88 -4.93 -3.20 -2.92
N LEU A 89 -6.25 -3.44 -2.79
CA LEU A 89 -7.22 -3.03 -3.82
C LEU A 89 -7.42 -1.52 -3.84
N ALA A 90 -7.49 -0.88 -2.67
CA ALA A 90 -7.59 0.58 -2.56
C ALA A 90 -6.31 1.26 -3.06
N GLU A 91 -5.14 0.76 -2.65
CA GLU A 91 -3.85 1.28 -3.08
C GLU A 91 -3.66 1.13 -4.59
N ARG A 92 -4.05 -0.01 -5.18
CA ARG A 92 -4.08 -0.18 -6.63
C ARG A 92 -4.94 0.87 -7.31
N SER A 93 -6.18 1.07 -6.83
CA SER A 93 -7.11 2.04 -7.40
C SER A 93 -6.56 3.47 -7.36
N ILE A 94 -6.08 3.89 -6.18
CA ILE A 94 -5.52 5.23 -5.97
C ILE A 94 -4.26 5.42 -6.83
N SER A 95 -3.37 4.43 -6.86
CA SER A 95 -2.14 4.49 -7.66
C SER A 95 -2.43 4.54 -9.16
N THR A 96 -3.45 3.81 -9.63
CA THR A 96 -3.95 3.91 -11.00
C THR A 96 -4.43 5.33 -11.31
N GLU A 97 -5.24 5.94 -10.44
CA GLU A 97 -5.71 7.33 -10.63
C GLU A 97 -4.55 8.34 -10.63
N LEU A 98 -3.60 8.21 -9.70
CA LEU A 98 -2.41 9.07 -9.66
C LEU A 98 -1.58 8.96 -10.94
N ARG A 99 -1.48 7.76 -11.51
CA ARG A 99 -0.72 7.53 -12.73
C ARG A 99 -1.44 8.03 -13.98
N GLU A 100 -2.73 7.70 -14.13
CA GLU A 100 -3.49 7.92 -15.36
C GLU A 100 -4.15 9.30 -15.41
N SER A 101 -4.68 9.78 -14.27
CA SER A 101 -5.43 11.04 -14.20
C SER A 101 -4.55 12.21 -13.77
N VAL A 102 -3.66 12.01 -12.79
CA VAL A 102 -2.75 13.07 -12.30
C VAL A 102 -1.42 13.08 -13.08
N GLY A 103 -1.02 11.96 -13.67
CA GLY A 103 0.19 11.86 -14.50
C GLY A 103 1.50 11.65 -13.70
N LEU A 104 1.41 11.16 -12.46
CA LEU A 104 2.58 10.92 -11.61
C LEU A 104 3.31 9.64 -12.04
N LYS A 105 4.45 9.80 -12.70
CA LYS A 105 5.28 8.66 -13.17
C LYS A 105 5.84 7.77 -12.06
N THR A 106 5.91 8.29 -10.84
CA THR A 106 6.37 7.56 -9.64
C THR A 106 5.26 6.78 -8.95
N ALA A 107 4.00 6.91 -9.40
CA ALA A 107 2.92 6.06 -8.91
C ALA A 107 3.08 4.66 -9.52
N VAL A 108 3.61 3.74 -8.70
CA VAL A 108 3.74 2.33 -9.04
C VAL A 108 2.37 1.68 -8.90
N VAL A 109 1.95 0.95 -9.93
CA VAL A 109 0.77 0.08 -9.89
C VAL A 109 1.31 -1.32 -10.05
N GLU A 110 1.32 -2.07 -8.96
CA GLU A 110 1.79 -3.45 -8.96
C GLU A 110 0.93 -4.34 -9.85
N SER A 111 1.53 -5.41 -10.34
CA SER A 111 0.80 -6.48 -11.00
C SER A 111 -0.04 -7.30 -10.00
N PHE A 112 -1.04 -8.04 -10.47
CA PHE A 112 -1.80 -8.93 -9.58
C PHE A 112 -0.92 -10.09 -9.10
N GLU A 113 0.03 -10.52 -9.92
CA GLU A 113 1.10 -11.46 -9.59
C GLU A 113 1.90 -11.00 -8.36
N GLU A 114 2.35 -9.75 -8.36
CA GLU A 114 3.11 -9.14 -7.25
C GLU A 114 2.24 -9.08 -5.99
N GLN A 115 1.06 -8.48 -6.06
CA GLN A 115 0.13 -8.36 -4.93
C GLN A 115 -0.22 -9.73 -4.31
N LEU A 116 -0.44 -10.75 -5.14
CA LEU A 116 -0.72 -12.11 -4.67
C LEU A 116 0.51 -12.78 -4.05
N SER A 117 1.70 -12.53 -4.60
CA SER A 117 2.95 -12.99 -3.97
C SER A 117 3.13 -12.35 -2.59
N GLU A 118 2.80 -11.08 -2.44
CA GLU A 118 2.91 -10.38 -1.17
C GLU A 118 1.93 -10.88 -0.11
N LEU A 119 0.67 -11.09 -0.48
CA LEU A 119 -0.33 -11.70 0.41
C LEU A 119 0.17 -13.02 0.99
N ARG A 120 0.87 -13.84 0.19
CA ARG A 120 1.40 -15.14 0.64
C ARG A 120 2.65 -15.04 1.52
N PHE A 121 3.27 -13.86 1.67
CA PHE A 121 4.35 -13.66 2.65
C PHE A 121 3.83 -13.52 4.09
N TYR A 122 2.55 -13.23 4.28
CA TYR A 122 1.96 -13.22 5.62
C TYR A 122 1.77 -14.66 6.11
N ASP A 123 2.25 -14.96 7.32
CA ASP A 123 2.14 -16.30 7.91
C ASP A 123 0.67 -16.78 7.98
N GLN A 124 -0.25 -15.85 8.22
CA GLN A 124 -1.70 -16.07 8.27
C GLN A 124 -2.30 -16.43 6.91
N LEU A 125 -1.69 -15.96 5.81
CA LEU A 125 -2.21 -16.07 4.45
C LEU A 125 -1.32 -16.92 3.53
N LYS A 126 -0.27 -17.56 4.05
CA LYS A 126 0.63 -18.41 3.25
C LYS A 126 -0.09 -19.53 2.49
N GLU A 127 -1.19 -20.05 3.06
CA GLU A 127 -2.03 -21.11 2.48
C GLU A 127 -3.21 -20.56 1.67
N LEU A 128 -3.25 -19.25 1.39
CA LEU A 128 -4.33 -18.60 0.66
C LEU A 128 -4.47 -19.20 -0.75
N ARG A 129 -5.63 -19.83 -0.99
CA ARG A 129 -5.99 -20.47 -2.27
C ARG A 129 -6.67 -19.50 -3.24
N MET A 130 -6.12 -18.29 -3.36
CA MET A 130 -6.57 -17.29 -4.32
C MET A 130 -5.70 -17.35 -5.57
N SER A 131 -6.33 -17.41 -6.75
CA SER A 131 -5.67 -17.24 -8.05
C SER A 131 -5.56 -15.76 -8.45
N MET A 132 -4.83 -15.46 -9.51
CA MET A 132 -4.73 -14.09 -10.02
C MET A 132 -6.06 -13.62 -10.60
N GLU A 133 -6.81 -14.54 -11.21
CA GLU A 133 -8.14 -14.33 -11.75
C GLU A 133 -9.14 -13.99 -10.63
N ASP A 134 -9.03 -14.66 -9.48
CA ASP A 134 -9.85 -14.33 -8.30
C ASP A 134 -9.55 -12.92 -7.79
N LEU A 135 -8.27 -12.58 -7.61
CA LEU A 135 -7.86 -11.24 -7.16
C LEU A 135 -8.28 -10.15 -8.15
N LYS A 136 -8.14 -10.42 -9.46
CA LYS A 136 -8.61 -9.53 -10.51
C LYS A 136 -10.12 -9.37 -10.48
N GLY A 137 -10.87 -10.45 -10.25
CA GLY A 137 -12.32 -10.44 -10.05
C GLY A 137 -12.72 -9.56 -8.87
N LEU A 138 -12.06 -9.74 -7.73
CA LEU A 138 -12.26 -8.92 -6.53
C LEU A 138 -11.96 -7.45 -6.79
N TYR A 139 -10.91 -7.13 -7.55
CA TYR A 139 -10.63 -5.75 -7.93
C TYR A 139 -11.75 -5.15 -8.78
N GLN A 140 -12.31 -5.90 -9.73
CA GLN A 140 -13.43 -5.42 -10.55
C GLN A 140 -14.69 -5.19 -9.70
N GLU A 141 -14.93 -6.02 -8.68
CA GLU A 141 -16.02 -5.77 -7.73
C GLU A 141 -15.75 -4.55 -6.85
N PHE A 142 -14.54 -4.44 -6.32
CA PHE A 142 -14.11 -3.28 -5.53
C PHE A 142 -14.36 -1.96 -6.26
N LEU A 143 -13.99 -1.88 -7.55
CA LEU A 143 -14.21 -0.68 -8.36
C LEU A 143 -15.68 -0.27 -8.46
N LYS A 144 -16.61 -1.24 -8.52
CA LYS A 144 -18.06 -0.95 -8.53
C LYS A 144 -18.51 -0.36 -7.19
N PHE A 145 -17.95 -0.82 -6.08
CA PHE A 145 -18.27 -0.27 -4.77
C PHE A 145 -17.76 1.16 -4.64
N THR A 146 -16.56 1.47 -5.15
CA THR A 146 -15.94 2.79 -5.02
C THR A 146 -16.54 3.87 -5.92
N GLU A 147 -17.54 3.55 -6.75
CA GLU A 147 -18.33 4.54 -7.49
C GLU A 147 -19.11 5.51 -6.58
N LYS A 148 -19.25 5.17 -5.29
CA LYS A 148 -19.90 6.00 -4.27
C LYS A 148 -18.99 6.23 -3.05
N THR A 149 -19.20 7.36 -2.38
CA THR A 149 -18.54 7.68 -1.10
C THR A 149 -18.83 6.58 -0.06
N GLY A 150 -17.78 6.12 0.63
CA GLY A 150 -17.88 5.02 1.60
C GLY A 150 -17.90 3.62 0.98
N GLY A 151 -17.78 3.51 -0.35
CA GLY A 151 -17.79 2.24 -1.08
C GLY A 151 -16.80 1.19 -0.57
N ALA A 152 -15.56 1.60 -0.29
CA ALA A 152 -14.53 0.70 0.23
C ALA A 152 -14.92 0.05 1.58
N CYS A 153 -15.61 0.80 2.45
CA CYS A 153 -16.09 0.30 3.73
C CYS A 153 -17.22 -0.72 3.57
N GLU A 154 -18.10 -0.52 2.58
CA GLU A 154 -19.13 -1.50 2.24
C GLU A 154 -18.51 -2.76 1.64
N PHE A 155 -17.57 -2.61 0.70
CA PHE A 155 -16.84 -3.73 0.10
C PHE A 155 -16.18 -4.62 1.15
N ALA A 156 -15.54 -4.01 2.16
CA ALA A 156 -14.87 -4.74 3.23
C ALA A 156 -15.79 -5.73 3.97
N ARG A 157 -17.09 -5.44 4.08
CA ARG A 157 -18.06 -6.33 4.76
C ARG A 157 -18.32 -7.63 4.00
N PHE A 158 -18.01 -7.70 2.70
CA PHE A 158 -18.18 -8.92 1.90
C PHE A 158 -16.96 -9.85 2.03
N LEU A 159 -15.77 -9.30 2.30
CA LEU A 159 -14.51 -10.05 2.33
C LEU A 159 -14.47 -11.24 3.30
N PRO A 160 -15.00 -11.17 4.55
CA PRO A 160 -14.98 -12.32 5.47
C PRO A 160 -15.66 -13.58 4.90
N SER A 161 -16.64 -13.40 4.01
CA SER A 161 -17.37 -14.53 3.40
C SER A 161 -16.53 -15.34 2.40
N LEU A 162 -15.39 -14.78 1.96
CA LEU A 162 -14.51 -15.36 0.96
C LEU A 162 -13.38 -16.20 1.57
N VAL A 163 -13.10 -16.05 2.87
CA VAL A 163 -12.01 -16.77 3.57
C VAL A 163 -12.31 -18.27 3.72
N LYS A 164 -13.58 -18.68 3.56
CA LYS A 164 -14.06 -20.06 3.82
C LYS A 164 -14.19 -20.94 2.57
N GLN A 165 -13.75 -20.47 1.41
CA GLN A 165 -13.77 -21.21 0.14
C GLN A 165 -12.37 -21.74 -0.19
#